data_AF-A0A1F8JSE1-F1
#
_entry.id   AF-A0A1F8JSE1-F1
#
_cell.length_a   1.000
_cell.length_b   1.000
_cell.length_c   1.000
_cell.angle_alpha   90.00
_cell.angle_beta   90.00
_cell.angle_gamma   90.00
#
_symmetry.space_group_name_H-M   'P 1'
#
loop_
_entity.id
_entity.type
_entity.pdbx_description
1 polymer ?
#
loop_
_entity_poly.entity_id
_entity_poly.type
_entity_poly.pdbx_seq_one_letter_code
_entity_poly.pdbx_strand_id
1 'polypeptide(L)'
;MKVTGFRIGDLAYISDIRDFDDSIFVALKGIKTLVLSALMEGPSRVHLSFQEAISFAKKAGVHKTWLTHMTHTVDYEAASKNLPPDVKLGYDGLELEFLI
;
A
#
# COMPACT_ATOMS: atom_id res chain seq x y z
N MET A 1 1.45 11.68 13.69
CA MET A 1 0.24 12.46 13.35
C MET A 1 -0.88 11.47 13.11
N LYS A 2 -2.14 11.81 13.39
CA LYS A 2 -3.26 10.91 13.02
C LYS A 2 -3.55 11.07 11.53
N VAL A 3 -3.70 9.94 10.85
CA VAL A 3 -4.10 9.86 9.44
C VAL A 3 -5.33 8.97 9.32
N THR A 4 -6.03 9.04 8.20
CA THR A 4 -7.29 8.29 7.98
C THR A 4 -7.20 7.53 6.67
N GLY A 5 -7.38 6.22 6.74
CA GLY A 5 -7.60 5.37 5.58
C GLY A 5 -9.09 5.25 5.27
N PHE A 6 -9.40 4.97 4.00
CA PHE A 6 -10.76 4.79 3.52
C PHE A 6 -10.96 3.39 2.96
N ARG A 7 -12.18 2.86 3.13
CA ARG A 7 -12.65 1.64 2.48
C ARG A 7 -13.86 1.99 1.63
N ILE A 8 -13.84 1.56 0.37
CA ILE A 8 -14.92 1.76 -0.60
C ILE A 8 -15.14 0.40 -1.25
N GLY A 9 -16.25 -0.27 -0.88
CA GLY A 9 -16.52 -1.63 -1.31
C GLY A 9 -15.41 -2.61 -0.91
N ASP A 10 -14.81 -3.26 -1.92
CA ASP A 10 -13.66 -4.16 -1.78
C ASP A 10 -12.30 -3.50 -2.03
N LEU A 11 -12.24 -2.17 -2.14
CA LEU A 11 -11.01 -1.38 -2.18
C LEU A 11 -10.73 -0.69 -0.84
N ALA A 12 -9.47 -0.67 -0.44
CA ALA A 12 -8.96 0.17 0.65
C ALA A 12 -7.86 1.11 0.14
N TYR A 13 -7.91 2.37 0.57
CA TYR A 13 -6.92 3.39 0.28
C TYR A 13 -6.36 3.93 1.59
N ILE A 14 -5.06 3.73 1.83
CA ILE A 14 -4.38 4.10 3.06
C ILE A 14 -3.07 4.80 2.68
N SER A 15 -3.04 6.12 2.82
CA SER A 15 -1.83 6.91 2.62
C SER A 15 -1.28 7.43 3.95
N ASP A 16 -0.02 7.87 3.91
CA ASP A 16 0.68 8.54 4.99
C ASP A 16 0.83 7.70 6.27
N ILE A 17 0.79 6.37 6.15
CA ILE A 17 0.85 5.44 7.28
C ILE A 17 2.30 5.12 7.68
N ARG A 18 2.54 4.99 8.99
CA ARG A 18 3.83 4.60 9.57
C ARG A 18 3.64 3.63 10.73
N ASP A 19 2.89 4.08 11.71
CA ASP A 19 2.49 3.29 12.87
C ASP A 19 0.99 3.02 12.80
N PHE A 20 0.59 1.82 13.19
CA PHE A 20 -0.78 1.36 13.19
C PHE A 20 -0.95 0.28 14.26
N ASP A 21 -2.16 0.15 14.77
CA ASP A 21 -2.52 -0.94 15.66
C ASP A 21 -3.15 -2.10 14.86
N ASP A 22 -3.11 -3.31 15.43
CA ASP A 22 -3.58 -4.51 14.75
C ASP A 22 -5.10 -4.54 14.49
N SER A 23 -5.90 -3.65 15.09
CA SER A 23 -7.33 -3.58 14.81
C SER A 23 -7.63 -3.15 13.37
N ILE A 24 -6.69 -2.47 12.69
CA ILE A 24 -6.85 -2.08 11.28
C ILE A 24 -7.13 -3.29 10.38
N PHE A 25 -6.56 -4.45 10.70
CA PHE A 25 -6.76 -5.67 9.91
C PHE A 25 -8.19 -6.21 9.99
N VAL A 26 -8.95 -5.85 11.04
CA VAL A 26 -10.37 -6.19 11.13
C VAL A 26 -11.16 -5.42 10.07
N ALA A 27 -10.86 -4.13 9.87
CA ALA A 27 -11.50 -3.29 8.87
C ALA A 27 -11.14 -3.69 7.44
N LEU A 28 -9.96 -4.30 7.25
CA LEU A 28 -9.46 -4.77 5.95
C LEU A 28 -9.97 -6.16 5.55
N LYS A 29 -10.76 -6.83 6.39
CA LYS A 29 -11.35 -8.12 6.01
C LYS A 29 -12.23 -7.98 4.76
N GLY A 30 -11.94 -8.83 3.77
CA GLY A 30 -12.66 -8.90 2.50
C GLY A 30 -12.15 -7.94 1.41
N ILE A 31 -11.20 -7.06 1.72
CA ILE A 31 -10.57 -6.20 0.71
C ILE A 31 -9.86 -7.04 -0.35
N LYS A 32 -10.06 -6.67 -1.61
CA LYS A 32 -9.44 -7.29 -2.78
C LYS A 32 -8.35 -6.43 -3.37
N THR A 33 -8.50 -5.09 -3.31
CA THR A 33 -7.52 -4.13 -3.81
C THR A 33 -7.09 -3.19 -2.69
N LEU A 34 -5.79 -3.11 -2.42
CA LEU A 34 -5.21 -2.18 -1.45
C LEU A 34 -4.34 -1.15 -2.16
N VAL A 35 -4.59 0.13 -1.94
CA VAL A 35 -3.67 1.21 -2.28
C VAL A 35 -3.01 1.68 -0.99
N LEU A 36 -1.69 1.58 -0.89
CA LEU A 36 -0.94 1.76 0.36
C LEU A 36 0.27 2.67 0.14
N SER A 37 0.46 3.68 1.00
CA SER A 37 1.68 4.49 0.96
C SER A 37 2.91 3.67 1.30
N ALA A 38 3.93 3.72 0.46
CA ALA A 38 5.26 3.23 0.74
C ALA A 38 6.28 4.20 0.13
N LEU A 39 7.10 4.82 0.97
CA LEU A 39 7.84 6.02 0.58
C LEU A 39 9.06 5.73 -0.30
N MET A 40 9.77 4.65 0.01
CA MET A 40 10.98 4.20 -0.67
C MET A 40 11.33 2.77 -0.19
N GLU A 41 12.36 2.16 -0.80
CA GLU A 41 12.84 0.83 -0.41
C GLU A 41 13.42 0.79 1.02
N GLY A 42 14.16 1.84 1.39
CA GLY A 42 14.77 1.97 2.71
C GLY A 42 13.79 2.37 3.83
N PRO A 43 14.18 2.20 5.10
CA PRO A 43 13.34 2.57 6.24
C PRO A 43 13.10 4.09 6.28
N SER A 44 11.92 4.47 6.75
CA SER A 44 11.54 5.87 6.99
C SER A 44 10.95 6.04 8.39
N ARG A 45 11.21 7.20 9.01
CA ARG A 45 10.65 7.56 10.32
C ARG A 45 9.17 7.96 10.25
N VAL A 46 8.68 8.28 9.05
CA VAL A 46 7.37 8.92 8.86
C VAL A 46 6.42 8.15 7.96
N HIS A 47 6.91 7.14 7.23
CA HIS A 47 6.09 6.29 6.34
C HIS A 47 6.64 4.86 6.29
N LEU A 48 5.83 3.91 5.83
CA LEU A 48 6.29 2.54 5.55
C LEU A 48 7.34 2.54 4.44
N SER A 49 8.33 1.67 4.58
CA SER A 49 9.18 1.20 3.49
C SER A 49 8.44 0.17 2.63
N PHE A 50 9.02 -0.21 1.49
CA PHE A 50 8.40 -1.21 0.59
C PHE A 50 8.24 -2.56 1.29
N GLN A 51 9.25 -3.02 2.02
CA GLN A 51 9.20 -4.30 2.74
C GLN A 51 8.14 -4.32 3.85
N GLU A 52 7.98 -3.20 4.54
CA GLU A 52 6.94 -3.05 5.57
C GLU A 52 5.55 -3.00 4.95
N ALA A 53 5.38 -2.31 3.82
CA ALA A 53 4.13 -2.26 3.06
C ALA A 53 3.73 -3.64 2.49
N ILE A 54 4.70 -4.42 1.98
CA ILE A 54 4.49 -5.81 1.54
C ILE A 54 4.04 -6.67 2.73
N SER A 55 4.70 -6.52 3.89
CA SER A 55 4.35 -7.26 5.10
C SER A 55 2.95 -6.89 5.61
N PHE A 56 2.60 -5.61 5.55
CA PHE A 56 1.26 -5.12 5.88
C PHE A 56 0.20 -5.74 4.96
N ALA A 57 0.40 -5.69 3.65
CA ALA A 57 -0.54 -6.25 2.67
C ALA A 57 -0.74 -7.75 2.88
N LYS A 58 0.36 -8.49 3.13
CA LYS A 58 0.32 -9.92 3.46
C LYS A 58 -0.46 -10.19 4.74
N LYS A 59 -0.25 -9.41 5.80
CA LYS A 59 -1.00 -9.54 7.07
C LYS A 59 -2.48 -9.19 6.90
N ALA A 60 -2.80 -8.25 6.01
CA ALA A 60 -4.17 -7.92 5.63
C ALA A 60 -4.83 -8.99 4.75
N GLY A 61 -4.07 -9.92 4.18
CA GLY A 61 -4.58 -10.95 3.28
C GLY A 61 -5.01 -10.43 1.92
N VAL A 62 -4.44 -9.32 1.46
CA VAL A 62 -4.77 -8.68 0.17
C VAL A 62 -3.75 -9.10 -0.89
N HIS A 63 -4.25 -9.62 -2.01
CA HIS A 63 -3.43 -10.16 -3.11
C HIS A 63 -3.29 -9.22 -4.32
N LYS A 64 -3.79 -7.99 -4.22
CA LYS A 64 -3.60 -6.93 -5.22
C LYS A 64 -3.31 -5.62 -4.51
N THR A 65 -2.03 -5.28 -4.38
CA THR A 65 -1.59 -4.08 -3.69
C THR A 65 -0.88 -3.12 -4.65
N TRP A 66 -1.22 -1.85 -4.55
CA TRP A 66 -0.61 -0.76 -5.29
C TRP A 66 0.08 0.21 -4.32
N LEU A 67 1.39 0.34 -4.45
CA LEU A 67 2.17 1.26 -3.64
C LEU A 67 2.05 2.68 -4.20
N THR A 68 1.83 3.65 -3.32
CA THR A 68 1.74 5.08 -3.68
C THR A 68 2.61 5.92 -2.75
N HIS A 69 2.59 7.24 -2.91
CA HIS A 69 3.29 8.20 -2.05
C HIS A 69 4.82 7.98 -2.02
N MET A 70 5.38 7.64 -3.18
CA MET A 70 6.81 7.40 -3.36
C MET A 70 7.58 8.70 -3.51
N THR A 71 8.84 8.70 -3.10
CA THR A 71 9.76 9.82 -3.34
C THR A 71 10.37 9.76 -4.74
N HIS A 72 10.97 10.88 -5.15
CA HIS A 72 11.70 10.99 -6.43
C HIS A 72 12.91 10.05 -6.54
N THR A 73 13.37 9.44 -5.44
CA THR A 73 14.49 8.50 -5.48
C THR A 73 14.07 7.10 -5.92
N VAL A 74 12.77 6.84 -6.03
CA VAL A 74 12.24 5.57 -6.53
C VAL A 74 12.19 5.62 -8.05
N ASP A 75 13.08 4.86 -8.70
CA ASP A 75 12.94 4.55 -10.12
C ASP A 75 11.89 3.46 -10.32
N TYR A 76 10.87 3.75 -11.13
CA TYR A 76 9.71 2.88 -11.28
C TYR A 76 10.08 1.51 -11.86
N GLU A 77 10.89 1.47 -12.92
CA GLU A 77 11.24 0.21 -13.60
C GLU A 77 12.18 -0.65 -12.76
N ALA A 78 13.19 -0.04 -12.14
CA ALA A 78 14.15 -0.75 -11.32
C ALA A 78 13.47 -1.34 -10.07
N ALA A 79 12.68 -0.54 -9.36
CA ALA A 79 12.04 -0.99 -8.14
C ALA A 79 10.94 -2.03 -8.40
N SER A 80 10.17 -1.89 -9.50
CA SER A 80 9.11 -2.85 -9.86
C SER A 80 9.65 -4.28 -10.07
N LYS A 81 10.90 -4.45 -10.49
CA LYS A 81 11.53 -5.77 -10.69
C LYS A 81 11.77 -6.54 -9.38
N ASN A 82 11.83 -5.83 -8.26
CA ASN A 82 12.12 -6.40 -6.95
C ASN A 82 10.86 -6.66 -6.12
N LEU A 83 9.68 -6.27 -6.62
CA LEU A 83 8.41 -6.47 -5.94
C LEU A 83 7.85 -7.88 -6.19
N PRO A 84 7.14 -8.47 -5.22
CA PRO A 84 6.43 -9.71 -5.43
C PRO A 84 5.27 -9.53 -6.43
N PRO A 85 4.78 -10.59 -7.09
CA PRO A 85 3.79 -10.49 -8.18
C PRO A 85 2.46 -9.81 -7.81
N ASP A 86 2.09 -9.85 -6.53
CA ASP A 86 0.85 -9.29 -5.97
C ASP A 86 0.99 -7.82 -5.51
N VAL A 87 2.18 -7.24 -5.63
CA VAL A 87 2.47 -5.85 -5.26
C VAL A 87 3.05 -5.11 -6.45
N LYS A 88 2.48 -3.95 -6.77
CA LYS A 88 2.91 -3.11 -7.90
C LYS A 88 3.08 -1.67 -7.45
N LEU A 89 3.92 -0.92 -8.16
CA LEU A 89 3.97 0.52 -7.99
C LEU A 89 2.76 1.16 -8.71
N GLY A 90 2.11 2.11 -8.06
CA GLY A 90 1.15 3.00 -8.69
C GLY A 90 1.85 4.03 -9.56
N TYR A 91 1.13 4.60 -10.51
CA TYR A 91 1.59 5.67 -11.37
C TYR A 91 0.45 6.65 -11.63
N ASP A 92 0.79 7.88 -12.00
CA ASP A 92 -0.19 8.92 -12.27
C ASP A 92 -1.05 8.52 -13.48
N GLY A 93 -2.38 8.55 -13.30
CA GLY A 93 -3.34 8.09 -14.29
C GLY A 93 -3.65 6.58 -14.24
N LEU A 94 -3.14 5.83 -13.25
CA LEU A 94 -3.56 4.46 -13.01
C LEU A 94 -5.05 4.39 -12.66
N GLU A 95 -5.81 3.61 -13.44
CA GLU A 95 -7.21 3.29 -13.18
C GLU A 95 -7.35 1.89 -12.59
N LEU A 96 -8.20 1.75 -11.57
CA LEU A 96 -8.44 0.50 -10.86
C LEU A 96 -9.93 0.19 -10.85
N GLU A 97 -10.29 -0.98 -11.39
CA GLU A 97 -11.63 -1.55 -11.23
C GLU A 97 -11.73 -2.29 -9.89
N PHE A 98 -12.84 -2.05 -9.19
CA PHE A 98 -13.17 -2.66 -7.89
C PHE A 98 -14.69 -2.74 -7.72
N LEU A 99 -15.16 -3.56 -6.76
CA LEU A 99 -16.59 -3.78 -6.50
C LEU A 99 -17.03 -2.93 -5.32
N ILE A 100 -18.23 -2.34 -5.41
CA ILE A 100 -18.88 -1.56 -4.33
C ILE A 100 -19.82 -2.46 -3.53
#